data_AF-A0A6P0T1K7-F1
#
_entry.id   AF-A0A6P0T1K7-F1
#
_cell.length_a   1.000
_cell.length_b   1.000
_cell.length_c   1.000
_cell.angle_alpha   90.00
_cell.angle_beta   90.00
_cell.angle_gamma   90.00
#
_symmetry.space_group_name_H-M   'P 1'
#
loop_
_entity.id
_entity.type
_entity.pdbx_description
1 polymer ?
#
loop_
_entity_poly.entity_id
_entity_poly.type
_entity_poly.pdbx_seq_one_letter_code
_entity_poly.pdbx_strand_id
1 'polypeptide(L)'
;GNPKNKEFFYDYTSTELMSLLVDDNFVPQESGEQFLNASIKTDFKDHDLIFLRIDRPIPDEFFEFITSHVPEDKIINRPSGIKKTDTKASLLNFPELCPPMKLCSTLEEILEFNQKFPIVLKPLRSYGGKGILRIVDDQAWEGNNQYSLDEYKSVIEESLRDSGDYLAMKYLKNYSKGDKRVLVVNGKVTGGFLRIPKEDSWICNMSAGGSTTVGEPDQDEIRIAETIIPSFLEQGIVIFGFDTLVDDDGKRILSEINTLNVTGLEEAQTHSGKPVVQESSDLMWSYICDHIG
;
A
#
# COMPACT_ATOMS: atom_id res chain seq x y z
N GLY A 1 -14.75 12.50 -1.43
CA GLY A 1 -15.67 12.35 -0.29
C GLY A 1 -16.55 13.58 -0.14
N ASN A 2 -17.55 13.55 0.74
CA ASN A 2 -18.45 14.67 1.00
C ASN A 2 -17.70 15.85 1.66
N PRO A 3 -17.70 17.07 1.09
CA PRO A 3 -17.04 18.23 1.69
C PRO A 3 -17.54 18.60 3.10
N LYS A 4 -18.78 18.18 3.45
CA LYS A 4 -19.34 18.38 4.79
C LYS A 4 -18.59 17.59 5.88
N ASN A 5 -17.78 16.60 5.51
CA ASN A 5 -17.00 15.79 6.45
C ASN A 5 -15.60 16.38 6.70
N LYS A 6 -15.36 17.63 6.31
CA LYS A 6 -14.05 18.27 6.45
C LYS A 6 -13.56 18.28 7.90
N GLU A 7 -14.46 18.57 8.84
CA GLU A 7 -14.14 18.65 10.26
C GLU A 7 -13.67 17.30 10.84
N PHE A 8 -14.11 16.18 10.24
CA PHE A 8 -13.65 14.84 10.60
C PHE A 8 -12.32 14.48 9.90
N PHE A 9 -12.22 14.68 8.58
CA PHE A 9 -11.07 14.19 7.80
C PHE A 9 -9.83 15.09 7.84
N TYR A 10 -9.97 16.38 8.17
CA TYR A 10 -8.88 17.35 8.06
C TYR A 10 -8.68 18.19 9.30
N ASP A 11 -9.77 18.64 9.94
CA ASP A 11 -9.67 19.55 11.09
C ASP A 11 -9.65 18.77 12.43
N TYR A 12 -10.06 17.50 12.43
CA TYR A 12 -10.12 16.59 13.59
C TYR A 12 -10.93 17.17 14.77
N THR A 13 -11.98 17.94 14.47
CA THR A 13 -12.80 18.65 15.47
C THR A 13 -14.20 18.06 15.64
N SER A 14 -14.62 17.13 14.77
CA SER A 14 -15.96 16.53 14.81
C SER A 14 -15.93 15.02 14.62
N THR A 15 -16.77 14.34 15.39
CA THR A 15 -17.04 12.90 15.27
C THR A 15 -18.26 12.60 14.41
N GLU A 16 -19.00 13.63 14.01
CA GLU A 16 -20.17 13.52 13.15
C GLU A 16 -19.77 13.49 11.67
N LEU A 17 -20.47 12.67 10.90
CA LEU A 17 -20.27 12.43 9.48
C LEU A 17 -21.59 12.51 8.73
N MET A 18 -21.52 13.03 7.52
CA MET A 18 -22.49 12.75 6.47
C MET A 18 -22.13 11.41 5.82
N SER A 19 -22.96 10.41 6.03
CA SER A 19 -22.81 9.04 5.58
C SER A 19 -23.88 8.64 4.57
N LEU A 20 -23.58 7.54 3.88
CA LEU A 20 -24.47 6.87 2.95
C LEU A 20 -24.74 5.47 3.52
N LEU A 21 -26.00 5.08 3.63
CA LEU A 21 -26.36 3.73 4.03
C LEU A 21 -26.08 2.77 2.87
N VAL A 22 -25.39 1.67 3.16
CA VAL A 22 -25.19 0.56 2.24
C VAL A 22 -26.09 -0.58 2.71
N ASP A 23 -27.14 -0.85 1.95
CA ASP A 23 -28.10 -1.94 2.18
C ASP A 23 -28.27 -2.78 0.90
N ASP A 24 -29.24 -3.70 0.89
CA ASP A 24 -29.52 -4.57 -0.27
C ASP A 24 -29.87 -3.81 -1.56
N ASN A 25 -30.21 -2.51 -1.48
CA ASN A 25 -30.52 -1.66 -2.62
C ASN A 25 -29.33 -0.80 -3.06
N PHE A 26 -28.19 -0.88 -2.37
CA PHE A 26 -27.00 -0.13 -2.73
C PHE A 26 -26.43 -0.61 -4.07
N VAL A 27 -26.24 0.32 -4.99
CA VAL A 27 -25.56 0.07 -6.27
C VAL A 27 -24.34 0.97 -6.35
N PRO A 28 -23.12 0.42 -6.48
CA PRO A 28 -21.92 1.23 -6.60
C PRO A 28 -21.94 2.04 -7.91
N GLN A 29 -21.55 3.30 -7.83
CA GLN A 29 -21.35 4.17 -8.99
C GLN A 29 -19.86 4.44 -9.17
N GLU A 30 -19.34 4.13 -10.36
CA GLU A 30 -17.95 4.38 -10.73
C GLU A 30 -17.58 5.88 -10.59
N SER A 31 -18.54 6.78 -10.83
CA SER A 31 -18.34 8.23 -10.65
C SER A 31 -18.10 8.65 -9.20
N GLY A 32 -18.54 7.84 -8.23
CA GLY A 32 -18.50 8.18 -6.81
C GLY A 32 -19.40 9.34 -6.38
N GLU A 33 -20.25 9.88 -7.27
CA GLU A 33 -21.11 11.05 -6.98
C GLU A 33 -22.07 10.81 -5.81
N GLN A 34 -22.52 9.56 -5.62
CA GLN A 34 -23.34 9.15 -4.49
C GLN A 34 -22.72 9.49 -3.12
N PHE A 35 -21.39 9.49 -3.01
CA PHE A 35 -20.72 9.86 -1.76
C PHE A 35 -20.74 11.37 -1.49
N LEU A 36 -20.89 12.21 -2.52
CA LEU A 36 -21.10 13.65 -2.37
C LEU A 36 -22.50 13.99 -1.87
N ASN A 37 -23.47 13.16 -2.24
CA ASN A 37 -24.88 13.31 -1.90
C ASN A 37 -25.27 12.58 -0.59
N ALA A 38 -24.29 11.97 0.10
CA ALA A 38 -24.46 11.40 1.43
C ALA A 38 -25.15 12.41 2.36
N SER A 39 -26.29 12.01 2.92
CA SER A 39 -27.22 12.90 3.63
C SER A 39 -27.63 12.40 5.01
N ILE A 40 -27.22 11.19 5.38
CA ILE A 40 -27.49 10.62 6.70
C ILE A 40 -26.45 11.19 7.65
N LYS A 41 -26.90 11.78 8.75
CA LYS A 41 -25.99 12.25 9.80
C LYS A 41 -25.76 11.11 10.79
N THR A 42 -24.51 10.73 10.99
CA THR A 42 -24.11 9.64 11.91
C THR A 42 -22.89 10.08 12.72
N ASP A 43 -22.77 9.57 13.94
CA ASP A 43 -21.53 9.66 14.70
C ASP A 43 -20.74 8.35 14.55
N PHE A 44 -19.45 8.42 14.19
CA PHE A 44 -18.69 7.18 13.99
C PHE A 44 -18.51 6.37 15.28
N LYS A 45 -18.62 7.01 16.46
CA LYS A 45 -18.54 6.31 17.76
C LYS A 45 -19.68 5.34 18.00
N ASP A 46 -20.82 5.55 17.33
CA ASP A 46 -22.02 4.74 17.52
C ASP A 46 -21.97 3.41 16.74
N HIS A 47 -20.89 3.16 15.99
CA HIS A 47 -20.73 1.95 15.19
C HIS A 47 -20.00 0.86 15.98
N ASP A 48 -20.44 -0.39 15.81
CA ASP A 48 -19.80 -1.56 16.43
C ASP A 48 -18.37 -1.79 15.90
N LEU A 49 -18.16 -1.44 14.62
CA LEU A 49 -16.92 -1.64 13.87
C LEU A 49 -16.70 -0.47 12.89
N ILE A 50 -15.43 -0.11 12.71
CA ILE A 50 -14.97 0.82 11.67
C ILE A 50 -14.04 0.09 10.71
N PHE A 51 -14.46 -0.04 9.45
CA PHE A 51 -13.58 -0.54 8.39
C PHE A 51 -12.89 0.63 7.68
N LEU A 52 -11.61 0.84 7.98
CA LEU A 52 -10.86 2.03 7.59
C LEU A 52 -10.17 1.86 6.24
N ARG A 53 -10.75 2.46 5.18
CA ARG A 53 -10.28 2.35 3.80
C ARG A 53 -10.05 3.71 3.17
N ILE A 54 -8.94 4.36 3.52
CA ILE A 54 -8.63 5.72 3.08
C ILE A 54 -7.25 5.76 2.43
N ASP A 55 -7.08 6.49 1.35
CA ASP A 55 -5.78 6.66 0.68
C ASP A 55 -4.86 7.62 1.43
N ARG A 56 -3.54 7.43 1.29
CA ARG A 56 -2.56 8.45 1.66
C ARG A 56 -2.69 9.70 0.75
N PRO A 57 -2.36 10.91 1.25
CA PRO A 57 -1.75 11.20 2.55
C PRO A 57 -2.77 11.27 3.70
N ILE A 58 -2.50 10.55 4.78
CA ILE A 58 -3.17 10.68 6.08
C ILE A 58 -2.07 10.83 7.12
N PRO A 59 -2.10 11.90 7.92
CA PRO A 59 -1.08 12.13 8.91
C PRO A 59 -1.40 11.35 10.19
N ASP A 60 -0.41 11.12 11.04
CA ASP A 60 -0.56 10.20 12.18
C ASP A 60 -1.61 10.73 13.19
N GLU A 61 -1.84 12.04 13.20
CA GLU A 61 -2.86 12.75 13.99
C GLU A 61 -4.29 12.29 13.69
N PHE A 62 -4.58 11.85 12.46
CA PHE A 62 -5.91 11.30 12.13
C PHE A 62 -6.16 9.97 12.86
N PHE A 63 -5.14 9.12 12.94
CA PHE A 63 -5.23 7.87 13.69
C PHE A 63 -5.38 8.13 15.19
N GLU A 64 -4.66 9.13 15.72
CA GLU A 64 -4.80 9.56 17.12
C GLU A 64 -6.19 10.12 17.41
N PHE A 65 -6.74 10.93 16.49
CA PHE A 65 -8.09 11.44 16.59
C PHE A 65 -9.12 10.31 16.68
N ILE A 66 -9.11 9.34 15.76
CA ILE A 66 -10.09 8.23 15.80
C ILE A 66 -9.91 7.40 17.08
N THR A 67 -8.67 7.02 17.43
CA THR A 67 -8.40 6.16 18.59
C THR A 67 -8.61 6.85 19.94
N SER A 68 -8.70 8.18 19.98
CA SER A 68 -9.14 8.90 21.19
C SER A 68 -10.65 8.80 21.46
N HIS A 69 -11.44 8.39 20.47
CA HIS A 69 -12.90 8.30 20.54
C HIS A 69 -13.44 6.87 20.53
N VAL A 70 -12.74 5.93 19.90
CA VAL A 70 -13.11 4.51 19.87
C VAL A 70 -11.89 3.62 20.15
N PRO A 71 -12.08 2.47 20.83
CA PRO A 71 -11.05 1.45 20.98
C PRO A 71 -10.47 1.00 19.63
N GLU A 72 -9.16 0.85 19.53
CA GLU A 72 -8.49 0.53 18.26
C GLU A 72 -8.76 -0.90 17.75
N ASP A 73 -9.21 -1.81 18.61
CA ASP A 73 -9.63 -3.17 18.26
C ASP A 73 -10.98 -3.21 17.51
N LYS A 74 -11.77 -2.14 17.58
CA LYS A 74 -12.97 -1.93 16.74
C LYS A 74 -12.65 -1.39 15.35
N ILE A 75 -11.38 -1.19 15.00
CA ILE A 75 -10.98 -0.61 13.72
C ILE A 75 -10.20 -1.64 12.92
N ILE A 76 -10.64 -1.90 11.69
CA ILE A 76 -9.95 -2.80 10.77
C ILE A 76 -9.37 -1.98 9.60
N ASN A 77 -8.06 -2.00 9.35
CA ASN A 77 -7.00 -2.54 10.22
C ASN A 77 -6.75 -1.64 11.43
N ARG A 78 -6.12 -2.19 12.47
CA ARG A 78 -5.79 -1.45 13.69
C ARG A 78 -4.86 -0.26 13.39
N PRO A 79 -5.19 0.97 13.79
CA PRO A 79 -4.37 2.16 13.52
C PRO A 79 -2.91 2.06 13.98
N SER A 80 -2.65 1.49 15.17
CA SER A 80 -1.28 1.27 15.64
C SER A 80 -0.50 0.27 14.78
N GLY A 81 -1.17 -0.75 14.25
CA GLY A 81 -0.62 -1.67 13.25
C GLY A 81 -0.29 -0.94 11.95
N ILE A 82 -1.26 -0.21 11.38
CA ILE A 82 -1.08 0.55 10.13
C ILE A 82 0.13 1.49 10.23
N LYS A 83 0.28 2.22 11.35
CA LYS A 83 1.43 3.14 11.53
C LYS A 83 2.78 2.42 11.47
N LYS A 84 2.86 1.16 11.90
CA LYS A 84 4.08 0.35 11.88
C LYS A 84 4.32 -0.31 10.52
N THR A 85 3.26 -0.74 9.84
CA THR A 85 3.36 -1.59 8.65
C THR A 85 3.19 -0.85 7.33
N ASP A 86 2.44 0.26 7.30
CA ASP A 86 2.13 1.03 6.08
C ASP A 86 3.25 2.02 5.73
N THR A 87 4.49 1.56 5.73
CA THR A 87 5.68 2.31 5.34
C THR A 87 6.63 1.38 4.61
N LYS A 88 7.35 1.89 3.61
CA LYS A 88 8.39 1.11 2.93
C LYS A 88 9.46 0.60 3.89
N ALA A 89 9.72 1.32 5.00
CA ALA A 89 10.66 0.86 6.03
C ALA A 89 10.23 -0.47 6.70
N SER A 90 8.95 -0.86 6.63
CA SER A 90 8.46 -2.13 7.19
C SER A 90 9.13 -3.35 6.55
N LEU A 91 9.63 -3.21 5.32
CA LEU A 91 10.37 -4.25 4.60
C LEU A 91 11.67 -4.63 5.32
N LEU A 92 12.26 -3.72 6.12
CA LEU A 92 13.46 -3.98 6.91
C LEU A 92 13.27 -5.08 7.96
N ASN A 93 12.02 -5.43 8.29
CA ASN A 93 11.70 -6.56 9.17
C ASN A 93 11.75 -7.91 8.45
N PHE A 94 11.82 -7.92 7.11
CA PHE A 94 11.85 -9.12 6.26
C PHE A 94 12.98 -9.06 5.22
N PRO A 95 14.23 -8.82 5.62
CA PRO A 95 15.34 -8.60 4.68
C PRO A 95 15.60 -9.81 3.76
N GLU A 96 15.30 -11.03 4.22
CA GLU A 96 15.43 -12.27 3.45
C GLU A 96 14.38 -12.43 2.34
N LEU A 97 13.28 -11.68 2.41
CA LEU A 97 12.21 -11.67 1.41
C LEU A 97 12.36 -10.56 0.39
N CYS A 98 13.33 -9.65 0.56
CA CYS A 98 13.47 -8.43 -0.24
C CYS A 98 14.79 -8.41 -1.02
N PRO A 99 14.89 -7.62 -2.10
CA PRO A 99 16.18 -7.28 -2.69
C PRO A 99 17.09 -6.58 -1.67
N PRO A 100 18.42 -6.58 -1.88
CA PRO A 100 19.32 -5.77 -1.07
C PRO A 100 18.80 -4.34 -0.92
N MET A 101 18.66 -3.87 0.32
CA MET A 101 18.11 -2.56 0.63
C MET A 101 18.78 -1.92 1.83
N LYS A 102 18.70 -0.59 1.93
CA LYS A 102 19.25 0.22 3.00
C LYS A 102 18.32 1.41 3.25
N LEU A 103 18.07 1.73 4.51
CA LEU A 103 17.49 3.02 4.88
C LEU A 103 18.58 4.07 4.80
N CYS A 104 18.37 5.11 3.99
CA CYS A 104 19.33 6.18 3.78
C CYS A 104 18.71 7.52 4.19
N SER A 105 19.38 8.22 5.11
CA SER A 105 19.03 9.55 5.61
C SER A 105 19.89 10.64 4.99
N THR A 106 20.96 10.28 4.26
CA THR A 106 21.84 11.24 3.60
C THR A 106 22.11 10.87 2.14
N LEU A 107 22.49 11.88 1.35
CA LEU A 107 22.93 11.66 -0.03
C LEU A 107 24.18 10.77 -0.09
N GLU A 108 25.11 10.92 0.86
CA GLU A 108 26.32 10.10 0.93
C GLU A 108 25.97 8.60 1.06
N GLU A 109 25.05 8.25 1.97
CA GLU A 109 24.60 6.87 2.14
C GLU A 109 23.93 6.29 0.89
N ILE A 110 23.18 7.12 0.15
CA ILE A 110 22.58 6.75 -1.14
C ILE A 110 23.67 6.44 -2.17
N LEU A 111 24.65 7.32 -2.31
CA LEU A 111 25.73 7.16 -3.29
C LEU A 111 26.63 5.96 -2.95
N GLU A 112 26.96 5.75 -1.68
CA GLU A 112 27.69 4.56 -1.22
C GLU A 112 26.95 3.26 -1.54
N PHE A 113 25.61 3.26 -1.41
CA PHE A 113 24.80 2.09 -1.72
C PHE A 113 24.74 1.84 -3.24
N ASN A 114 24.59 2.91 -4.04
CA ASN A 114 24.58 2.87 -5.51
C ASN A 114 25.90 2.34 -6.11
N GLN A 115 27.05 2.53 -5.43
CA GLN A 115 28.33 2.00 -5.90
C GLN A 115 28.35 0.46 -6.03
N LYS A 116 27.44 -0.25 -5.36
CA LYS A 116 27.39 -1.73 -5.37
C LYS A 116 26.60 -2.27 -6.56
N PHE A 117 25.55 -1.56 -6.97
CA PHE A 117 24.61 -1.92 -8.03
C PHE A 117 23.65 -0.76 -8.29
N PRO A 118 22.96 -0.72 -9.44
CA PRO A 118 21.90 0.23 -9.67
C PRO A 118 20.78 0.11 -8.63
N ILE A 119 20.18 1.23 -8.24
CA ILE A 119 19.19 1.30 -7.16
C ILE A 119 17.90 2.00 -7.58
N VAL A 120 16.87 1.74 -6.79
CA VAL A 120 15.61 2.48 -6.75
C VAL A 120 15.50 3.11 -5.37
N LEU A 121 15.28 4.42 -5.33
CA LEU A 121 14.97 5.16 -4.11
C LEU A 121 13.45 5.24 -3.96
N LYS A 122 12.94 4.80 -2.82
CA LYS A 122 11.53 4.85 -2.49
C LYS A 122 11.29 5.73 -1.26
N PRO A 123 10.58 6.87 -1.36
CA PRO A 123 10.21 7.67 -0.19
C PRO A 123 9.33 6.86 0.77
N LEU A 124 9.55 6.92 2.07
CA LEU A 124 8.95 5.97 3.02
C LEU A 124 7.42 5.90 3.01
N ARG A 125 6.75 7.06 2.91
CA ARG A 125 5.29 7.18 2.99
C ARG A 125 4.63 7.55 1.65
N SER A 126 5.33 7.42 0.52
CA SER A 126 4.73 7.66 -0.80
C SER A 126 3.95 6.45 -1.32
N TYR A 127 2.88 6.71 -2.09
CA TYR A 127 2.03 5.70 -2.72
C TYR A 127 1.95 5.90 -4.24
N GLY A 128 1.59 4.84 -4.97
CA GLY A 128 1.28 4.90 -6.40
C GLY A 128 2.47 5.26 -7.31
N GLY A 129 3.70 5.05 -6.84
CA GLY A 129 4.92 5.32 -7.61
C GLY A 129 5.43 6.76 -7.54
N LYS A 130 4.79 7.64 -6.75
CA LYS A 130 5.22 9.03 -6.60
C LYS A 130 6.56 9.14 -5.88
N GLY A 131 7.46 9.96 -6.42
CA GLY A 131 8.80 10.23 -5.88
C GLY A 131 9.75 9.02 -5.94
N ILE A 132 9.40 7.96 -6.67
CA ILE A 132 10.32 6.84 -6.89
C ILE A 132 11.37 7.29 -7.90
N LEU A 133 12.64 7.20 -7.51
CA LEU A 133 13.77 7.52 -8.36
C LEU A 133 14.53 6.25 -8.69
N ARG A 134 15.02 6.14 -9.93
CA ARG A 134 15.97 5.10 -10.31
C ARG A 134 17.34 5.74 -10.52
N ILE A 135 18.39 5.13 -10.00
CA ILE A 135 19.77 5.55 -10.22
C ILE A 135 20.52 4.35 -10.82
N VAL A 136 21.10 4.56 -11.99
CA VAL A 136 21.90 3.58 -12.73
C VAL A 136 23.12 4.33 -13.23
N ASP A 137 24.30 3.89 -12.84
CA ASP A 137 25.57 4.59 -13.13
C ASP A 137 25.48 6.06 -12.65
N ASP A 138 25.89 7.02 -13.49
CA ASP A 138 25.86 8.46 -13.19
C ASP A 138 24.57 9.15 -13.67
N GLN A 139 23.46 8.41 -13.73
CA GLN A 139 22.18 8.91 -14.23
C GLN A 139 21.05 8.63 -13.23
N ALA A 140 20.13 9.59 -13.12
CA ALA A 140 18.91 9.50 -12.32
C ALA A 140 17.69 9.58 -13.23
N TRP A 141 16.64 8.83 -12.89
CA TRP A 141 15.35 8.86 -13.57
C TRP A 141 14.23 9.12 -12.58
N GLU A 142 13.40 10.11 -12.91
CA GLU A 142 12.11 10.37 -12.26
C GLU A 142 11.01 10.17 -13.30
N GLY A 143 10.27 9.06 -13.18
CA GLY A 143 9.44 8.59 -14.28
C GLY A 143 10.30 8.36 -15.54
N ASN A 144 9.88 8.92 -16.68
CA ASN A 144 10.60 8.78 -17.94
C ASN A 144 11.64 9.87 -18.19
N ASN A 145 11.74 10.86 -17.30
CA ASN A 145 12.72 11.93 -17.42
C ASN A 145 14.07 11.43 -16.90
N GLN A 146 15.13 11.72 -17.67
CA GLN A 146 16.50 11.36 -17.33
C GLN A 146 17.30 12.63 -17.02
N TYR A 147 18.09 12.57 -15.95
CA TYR A 147 18.96 13.64 -15.48
C TYR A 147 20.35 13.07 -15.21
N SER A 148 21.41 13.88 -15.31
CA SER A 148 22.69 13.49 -14.72
C SER A 148 22.52 13.37 -13.20
N LEU A 149 23.19 12.40 -12.58
CA LEU A 149 23.13 12.24 -11.14
C LEU A 149 23.67 13.48 -10.43
N ASP A 150 24.72 14.11 -10.96
CA ASP A 150 25.31 15.32 -10.40
C ASP A 150 24.32 16.50 -10.33
N GLU A 151 23.52 16.73 -11.37
CA GLU A 151 22.49 17.78 -11.37
C GLU A 151 21.33 17.44 -10.43
N TYR A 152 21.03 16.15 -10.25
CA TYR A 152 19.88 15.69 -9.50
C TYR A 152 20.15 15.52 -7.98
N LYS A 153 21.42 15.56 -7.56
CA LYS A 153 21.82 15.48 -6.13
C LYS A 153 21.11 16.51 -5.25
N SER A 154 20.97 17.75 -5.71
CA SER A 154 20.31 18.82 -4.96
C SER A 154 18.82 18.52 -4.72
N VAL A 155 18.14 17.93 -5.70
CA VAL A 155 16.72 17.51 -5.59
C VAL A 155 16.58 16.38 -4.57
N ILE A 156 17.50 15.41 -4.57
CA ILE A 156 17.53 14.33 -3.57
C ILE A 156 17.74 14.90 -2.16
N GLU A 157 18.68 15.84 -1.99
CA GLU A 157 18.95 16.49 -0.70
C GLU A 157 17.77 17.33 -0.19
N GLU A 158 17.09 18.05 -1.08
CA GLU A 158 15.85 18.77 -0.75
C GLU A 158 14.76 17.80 -0.31
N SER A 159 14.56 16.71 -1.05
CA SER A 159 13.58 15.69 -0.70
C SER A 159 13.90 15.00 0.63
N LEU A 160 15.16 14.72 0.94
CA LEU A 160 15.57 14.15 2.24
C LEU A 160 15.22 15.10 3.40
N ARG A 161 15.38 16.41 3.18
CA ARG A 161 15.06 17.45 4.16
C ARG A 161 13.56 17.58 4.40
N ASP A 162 12.77 17.56 3.32
CA ASP A 162 11.35 17.89 3.37
C ASP A 162 10.46 16.67 3.63
N SER A 163 10.84 15.51 3.10
CA SER A 163 10.04 14.26 3.14
C SER A 163 10.66 13.14 3.98
N GLY A 164 11.90 13.33 4.46
CA GLY A 164 12.63 12.36 5.26
C GLY A 164 13.34 11.29 4.43
N ASP A 165 13.65 10.17 5.08
CA ASP A 165 14.52 9.13 4.55
C ASP A 165 14.01 8.46 3.26
N TYR A 166 14.95 7.85 2.53
CA TYR A 166 14.66 6.93 1.44
C TYR A 166 14.92 5.49 1.87
N LEU A 167 14.05 4.57 1.44
CA LEU A 167 14.46 3.18 1.31
C LEU A 167 15.13 3.00 -0.06
N ALA A 168 16.45 2.89 -0.05
CA ALA A 168 17.22 2.53 -1.23
C ALA A 168 17.19 1.00 -1.40
N MET A 169 16.83 0.53 -2.59
CA MET A 169 16.68 -0.89 -2.90
C MET A 169 17.37 -1.21 -4.22
N LYS A 170 18.00 -2.38 -4.35
CA LYS A 170 18.58 -2.83 -5.62
C LYS A 170 17.53 -2.79 -6.74
N TYR A 171 17.88 -2.18 -7.86
CA TYR A 171 17.10 -2.24 -9.09
C TYR A 171 17.18 -3.64 -9.71
N LEU A 172 16.03 -4.24 -10.00
CA LEU A 172 15.93 -5.60 -10.52
C LEU A 172 15.83 -5.58 -12.05
N LYS A 173 16.64 -6.40 -12.73
CA LYS A 173 16.68 -6.44 -14.20
C LYS A 173 15.39 -6.99 -14.81
N ASN A 174 14.72 -7.87 -14.07
CA ASN A 174 13.50 -8.55 -14.50
C ASN A 174 12.21 -7.81 -14.10
N TYR A 175 12.28 -6.51 -13.74
CA TYR A 175 11.09 -5.71 -13.37
C TYR A 175 10.00 -5.73 -14.44
N SER A 176 10.37 -5.85 -15.72
CA SER A 176 9.45 -5.90 -16.86
C SER A 176 8.56 -7.15 -16.90
N LYS A 177 8.88 -8.18 -16.09
CA LYS A 177 7.99 -9.34 -15.85
C LYS A 177 6.77 -8.97 -14.96
N GLY A 178 6.64 -7.70 -14.62
CA GLY A 178 5.49 -7.12 -13.96
C GLY A 178 5.57 -7.25 -12.44
N ASP A 179 4.77 -6.41 -11.81
CA ASP A 179 4.59 -6.32 -10.37
C ASP A 179 3.32 -7.08 -9.98
N LYS A 180 3.44 -8.16 -9.21
CA LYS A 180 2.28 -8.97 -8.81
C LYS A 180 1.78 -8.49 -7.46
N ARG A 181 0.52 -8.06 -7.41
CA ARG A 181 -0.22 -7.78 -6.18
C ARG A 181 -0.80 -9.09 -5.66
N VAL A 182 -0.47 -9.45 -4.43
CA VAL A 182 -1.04 -10.59 -3.70
C VAL A 182 -1.87 -10.05 -2.54
N LEU A 183 -3.07 -10.60 -2.37
CA LEU A 183 -4.06 -10.16 -1.39
C LEU A 183 -4.17 -11.18 -0.28
N VAL A 184 -4.11 -10.69 0.96
CA VAL A 184 -4.24 -11.50 2.16
C VAL A 184 -5.36 -10.94 3.02
N VAL A 185 -6.27 -11.83 3.43
CA VAL A 185 -7.38 -11.49 4.33
C VAL A 185 -7.46 -12.55 5.44
N ASN A 186 -7.51 -12.09 6.68
CA ASN A 186 -7.57 -12.91 7.89
C ASN A 186 -6.58 -14.09 7.85
N GLY A 187 -5.32 -13.78 7.52
CA GLY A 187 -4.24 -14.77 7.46
C GLY A 187 -4.29 -15.76 6.29
N LYS A 188 -5.11 -15.53 5.26
CA LYS A 188 -5.15 -16.36 4.05
C LYS A 188 -4.91 -15.55 2.80
N VAL A 189 -4.11 -16.09 1.88
CA VAL A 189 -3.98 -15.55 0.53
C VAL A 189 -5.28 -15.80 -0.23
N THR A 190 -5.99 -14.75 -0.60
CA THR A 190 -7.30 -14.85 -1.28
C THR A 190 -7.19 -14.67 -2.79
N GLY A 191 -6.11 -14.08 -3.29
CA GLY A 191 -5.88 -13.96 -4.72
C GLY A 191 -4.67 -13.11 -5.08
N GLY A 192 -4.45 -12.96 -6.38
CA GLY A 192 -3.44 -12.05 -6.91
C GLY A 192 -3.66 -11.73 -8.37
N PHE A 193 -3.03 -10.66 -8.83
CA PHE A 193 -3.04 -10.24 -10.22
C PHE A 193 -1.72 -9.55 -10.57
N LEU A 194 -1.36 -9.61 -11.84
CA LEU A 194 -0.12 -9.03 -12.35
C LEU A 194 -0.41 -7.64 -12.92
N ARG A 195 0.42 -6.67 -12.55
CA ARG A 195 0.43 -5.31 -13.09
C ARG A 195 1.61 -5.18 -14.05
N ILE A 196 1.31 -4.95 -15.31
CA ILE A 196 2.30 -4.77 -16.36
C ILE A 196 2.54 -3.27 -16.54
N PRO A 197 3.81 -2.79 -16.50
CA PRO A 197 4.10 -1.40 -16.76
C PRO A 197 3.63 -0.99 -18.15
N LYS A 198 3.24 0.28 -18.31
CA LYS A 198 3.01 0.86 -19.64
C LYS A 198 4.28 0.73 -20.49
N GLU A 199 4.11 0.60 -21.81
CA GLU A 199 5.22 0.70 -22.76
C GLU A 199 6.04 1.98 -22.48
N ASP A 200 7.37 1.84 -22.47
CA ASP A 200 8.35 2.87 -22.10
C ASP A 200 8.29 3.39 -20.66
N SER A 201 7.61 2.72 -19.73
CA SER A 201 7.67 3.00 -18.28
C SER A 201 8.42 1.91 -17.53
N TRP A 202 9.25 2.30 -16.56
CA TRP A 202 9.85 1.35 -15.62
C TRP A 202 9.08 1.23 -14.29
N ILE A 203 8.02 2.02 -14.12
CA ILE A 203 7.12 2.00 -12.96
C ILE A 203 5.90 1.15 -13.31
N CYS A 204 5.67 0.09 -12.52
CA CYS A 204 4.64 -0.93 -12.78
C CYS A 204 3.27 -0.64 -12.11
N ASN A 205 3.12 0.50 -11.44
CA ASN A 205 1.87 0.84 -10.74
C ASN A 205 0.72 1.17 -11.70
N MET A 206 -0.49 0.74 -11.35
CA MET A 206 -1.72 1.01 -12.11
C MET A 206 -1.99 2.50 -12.30
N SER A 207 -1.70 3.32 -11.28
CA SER A 207 -1.82 4.79 -11.34
C SER A 207 -0.93 5.43 -12.40
N ALA A 208 0.08 4.72 -12.92
CA ALA A 208 0.95 5.17 -14.00
C ALA A 208 0.48 4.70 -15.40
N GLY A 209 -0.73 4.12 -15.51
CA GLY A 209 -1.32 3.68 -16.78
C GLY A 209 -0.89 2.28 -17.22
N GLY A 210 -0.48 1.43 -16.27
CA GLY A 210 -0.25 0.00 -16.50
C GLY A 210 -1.54 -0.79 -16.72
N SER A 211 -1.43 -2.02 -17.22
CA SER A 211 -2.56 -2.94 -17.39
C SER A 211 -2.51 -4.06 -16.35
N THR A 212 -3.67 -4.65 -16.05
CA THR A 212 -3.75 -5.86 -15.21
C THR A 212 -3.94 -7.11 -16.05
N THR A 213 -3.37 -8.22 -15.60
CA THR A 213 -3.56 -9.54 -16.19
C THR A 213 -3.51 -10.63 -15.12
N VAL A 214 -3.73 -11.87 -15.54
CA VAL A 214 -3.69 -13.06 -14.68
C VAL A 214 -2.35 -13.14 -13.95
N GLY A 215 -2.42 -13.32 -12.63
CA GLY A 215 -1.25 -13.34 -11.76
C GLY A 215 -1.52 -14.10 -10.47
N GLU A 216 -1.82 -15.39 -10.58
CA GLU A 216 -2.00 -16.25 -9.41
C GLU A 216 -0.72 -16.28 -8.55
N PRO A 217 -0.84 -16.22 -7.21
CA PRO A 217 0.29 -16.39 -6.30
C PRO A 217 0.97 -17.74 -6.51
N ASP A 218 2.30 -17.72 -6.66
CA ASP A 218 3.15 -18.90 -6.77
C ASP A 218 3.78 -19.29 -5.43
N GLN A 219 4.59 -20.35 -5.43
CA GLN A 219 5.18 -20.87 -4.21
C GLN A 219 6.08 -19.88 -3.47
N ASP A 220 6.72 -18.94 -4.17
CA ASP A 220 7.56 -17.93 -3.52
C ASP A 220 6.69 -16.89 -2.81
N GLU A 221 5.58 -16.50 -3.42
CA GLU A 221 4.61 -15.59 -2.81
C GLU A 221 3.83 -16.22 -1.67
N ILE A 222 3.50 -17.51 -1.75
CA ILE A 222 2.93 -18.24 -0.63
C ILE A 222 3.91 -18.24 0.56
N ARG A 223 5.19 -18.52 0.34
CA ARG A 223 6.22 -18.44 1.41
C ARG A 223 6.36 -17.04 1.97
N ILE A 224 6.32 -16.01 1.12
CA ILE A 224 6.34 -14.61 1.57
C ILE A 224 5.15 -14.33 2.48
N ALA A 225 3.95 -14.74 2.09
CA ALA A 225 2.74 -14.57 2.89
C ALA A 225 2.85 -15.31 4.24
N GLU A 226 3.27 -16.58 4.23
CA GLU A 226 3.44 -17.39 5.45
C GLU A 226 4.40 -16.76 6.47
N THR A 227 5.45 -16.06 6.01
CA THR A 227 6.38 -15.33 6.88
C THR A 227 5.78 -14.04 7.43
N ILE A 228 5.03 -13.28 6.62
CA ILE A 228 4.50 -11.96 7.00
C ILE A 228 3.26 -12.08 7.91
N ILE A 229 2.37 -13.02 7.60
CA ILE A 229 1.04 -13.16 8.21
C ILE A 229 1.07 -13.16 9.74
N PRO A 230 1.92 -13.96 10.44
CA PRO A 230 1.88 -14.05 11.90
C PRO A 230 2.13 -12.70 12.57
N SER A 231 3.15 -11.96 12.10
CA SER A 231 3.49 -10.64 12.65
C SER A 231 2.41 -9.60 12.36
N PHE A 232 1.75 -9.71 11.21
CA PHE A 232 0.72 -8.76 10.79
C PHE A 232 -0.58 -8.95 11.56
N LEU A 233 -1.00 -10.21 11.78
CA LEU A 233 -2.16 -10.51 12.61
C LEU A 233 -1.95 -10.06 14.07
N GLU A 234 -0.76 -10.26 14.64
CA GLU A 234 -0.42 -9.77 15.99
C GLU A 234 -0.56 -8.24 16.09
N GLN A 235 -0.23 -7.53 15.02
CA GLN A 235 -0.36 -6.08 14.92
C GLN A 235 -1.78 -5.59 14.60
N GLY A 236 -2.76 -6.49 14.46
CA GLY A 236 -4.13 -6.14 14.10
C GLY A 236 -4.32 -5.78 12.62
N ILE A 237 -3.45 -6.29 11.74
CA ILE A 237 -3.59 -6.19 10.29
C ILE A 237 -4.31 -7.43 9.78
N VAL A 238 -5.60 -7.26 9.50
CA VAL A 238 -6.51 -8.32 9.05
C VAL A 238 -6.50 -8.42 7.52
N ILE A 239 -6.44 -7.29 6.82
CA ILE A 239 -6.38 -7.25 5.35
C ILE A 239 -5.13 -6.49 4.89
N PHE A 240 -4.31 -7.11 4.06
CA PHE A 240 -3.17 -6.42 3.45
C PHE A 240 -2.92 -6.91 2.03
N GLY A 241 -2.24 -6.07 1.26
CA GLY A 241 -1.72 -6.44 -0.04
C GLY A 241 -0.21 -6.34 -0.02
N PHE A 242 0.49 -7.27 -0.64
CA PHE A 242 1.93 -7.15 -0.87
C PHE A 242 2.25 -7.33 -2.34
N ASP A 243 3.32 -6.65 -2.75
CA ASP A 243 3.75 -6.56 -4.14
C ASP A 243 5.07 -7.29 -4.31
N THR A 244 5.15 -8.11 -5.35
CA THR A 244 6.36 -8.85 -5.70
C THR A 244 6.85 -8.51 -7.09
N LEU A 245 8.17 -8.43 -7.23
CA LEU A 245 8.87 -8.33 -8.51
C LEU A 245 9.65 -9.62 -8.76
N VAL A 246 10.08 -9.82 -10.00
CA VAL A 246 11.02 -10.89 -10.32
C VAL A 246 12.44 -10.38 -10.13
N ASP A 247 13.22 -11.06 -9.29
CA ASP A 247 14.63 -10.76 -9.08
C ASP A 247 15.51 -11.17 -10.27
N ASP A 248 16.82 -10.94 -10.17
CA ASP A 248 17.76 -11.23 -11.26
C ASP A 248 17.88 -12.73 -11.58
N ASP A 249 17.56 -13.61 -10.61
CA ASP A 249 17.63 -15.07 -10.74
C ASP A 249 16.29 -15.70 -11.16
N GLY A 250 15.24 -14.89 -11.30
CA GLY A 250 13.93 -15.33 -11.78
C GLY A 250 12.93 -15.70 -10.68
N LYS A 251 13.25 -15.43 -9.41
CA LYS A 251 12.38 -15.69 -8.26
C LYS A 251 11.47 -14.48 -7.98
N ARG A 252 10.25 -14.72 -7.48
CA ARG A 252 9.41 -13.62 -6.95
C ARG A 252 9.93 -13.19 -5.57
N ILE A 253 10.12 -11.89 -5.41
CA ILE A 253 10.68 -11.26 -4.21
C ILE A 253 9.85 -10.05 -3.81
N LEU A 254 9.71 -9.80 -2.51
CA LEU A 254 8.90 -8.73 -1.94
C LEU A 254 9.46 -7.35 -2.30
N SER A 255 8.59 -6.43 -2.72
CA SER A 255 8.94 -5.05 -3.09
C SER A 255 8.17 -4.00 -2.32
N GLU A 256 6.94 -4.29 -1.89
CA GLU A 256 6.09 -3.37 -1.13
C GLU A 256 5.06 -4.15 -0.29
N ILE A 257 4.63 -3.57 0.83
CA ILE A 257 3.48 -4.03 1.61
C ILE A 257 2.55 -2.82 1.83
N ASN A 258 1.25 -3.05 1.71
CA ASN A 258 0.19 -2.04 1.83
C ASN A 258 -0.86 -2.52 2.83
N THR A 259 -1.08 -1.76 3.90
CA THR A 259 -1.97 -2.14 5.00
C THR A 259 -3.07 -1.13 5.29
N LEU A 260 -3.02 0.06 4.70
CA LEU A 260 -4.07 1.06 4.87
C LEU A 260 -5.22 0.85 3.86
N ASN A 261 -5.00 1.12 2.56
CA ASN A 261 -6.01 0.92 1.52
C ASN A 261 -5.60 -0.15 0.49
N VAL A 262 -5.89 -1.41 0.82
CA VAL A 262 -5.64 -2.60 -0.03
C VAL A 262 -6.60 -2.69 -1.23
N THR A 263 -6.23 -2.16 -2.38
CA THR A 263 -6.99 -2.33 -3.62
C THR A 263 -6.67 -3.67 -4.30
N GLY A 264 -7.53 -4.11 -5.23
CA GLY A 264 -7.22 -5.24 -6.12
C GLY A 264 -8.15 -6.46 -6.07
N LEU A 265 -9.15 -6.49 -5.17
CA LEU A 265 -10.01 -7.66 -4.98
C LEU A 265 -10.84 -7.98 -6.24
N GLU A 266 -11.38 -6.95 -6.91
CA GLU A 266 -12.16 -7.12 -8.14
C GLU A 266 -11.28 -7.55 -9.32
N GLU A 267 -10.08 -6.99 -9.43
CA GLU A 267 -9.11 -7.39 -10.46
C GLU A 267 -8.67 -8.84 -10.26
N ALA A 268 -8.34 -9.23 -9.03
CA ALA A 268 -8.00 -10.61 -8.69
C ALA A 268 -9.16 -11.57 -9.03
N GLN A 269 -10.40 -11.23 -8.68
CA GLN A 269 -11.59 -12.00 -9.02
C GLN A 269 -11.78 -12.13 -10.54
N THR A 270 -11.70 -11.01 -11.25
CA THR A 270 -11.90 -10.96 -12.70
C THR A 270 -10.89 -11.82 -13.45
N HIS A 271 -9.60 -11.73 -13.07
CA HIS A 271 -8.53 -12.45 -13.74
C HIS A 271 -8.47 -13.93 -13.36
N SER A 272 -8.78 -14.27 -12.11
CA SER A 272 -8.77 -15.68 -11.66
C SER A 272 -10.03 -16.46 -12.02
N GLY A 273 -11.17 -15.78 -12.20
CA GLY A 273 -12.49 -16.40 -12.26
C GLY A 273 -12.94 -17.03 -10.93
N LYS A 274 -12.21 -16.81 -9.83
CA LYS A 274 -12.54 -17.29 -8.48
C LYS A 274 -13.34 -16.23 -7.71
N PRO A 275 -14.14 -16.61 -6.71
CA PRO A 275 -14.94 -15.67 -5.93
C PRO A 275 -14.12 -14.91 -4.87
N VAL A 276 -13.02 -14.26 -5.28
CA VAL A 276 -12.05 -13.60 -4.38
C VAL A 276 -12.72 -12.55 -3.48
N VAL A 277 -13.70 -11.80 -4.00
CA VAL A 277 -14.41 -10.77 -3.23
C VAL A 277 -15.28 -11.40 -2.14
N GLN A 278 -16.00 -12.48 -2.47
CA GLN A 278 -16.84 -13.19 -1.52
C GLN A 278 -15.98 -13.87 -0.45
N GLU A 279 -14.94 -14.61 -0.85
CA GLU A 279 -14.04 -15.29 0.09
C GLU A 279 -13.37 -14.29 1.05
N SER A 280 -12.91 -13.15 0.52
CA SER A 280 -12.34 -12.08 1.35
C SER A 280 -13.37 -11.51 2.32
N SER A 281 -14.61 -11.31 1.87
CA SER A 281 -15.71 -10.83 2.73
C SER A 281 -16.05 -11.83 3.83
N ASP A 282 -16.12 -13.12 3.51
CA ASP A 282 -16.41 -14.20 4.46
C ASP A 282 -15.32 -14.31 5.53
N LEU A 283 -14.05 -14.22 5.12
CA LEU A 283 -12.90 -14.23 6.03
C LEU A 283 -12.87 -13.01 6.94
N MET A 284 -13.22 -11.83 6.42
CA MET A 284 -13.35 -10.61 7.21
C MET A 284 -14.50 -10.74 8.21
N TRP A 285 -15.64 -11.26 7.79
CA TRP A 285 -16.80 -11.47 8.66
C TRP A 285 -16.49 -12.46 9.78
N SER A 286 -15.81 -13.57 9.49
CA SER A 286 -15.32 -14.51 10.51
C SER A 286 -14.44 -13.80 11.53
N TYR A 287 -13.48 -12.98 11.10
CA TYR A 287 -12.63 -12.22 12.01
C TYR A 287 -13.47 -11.33 12.95
N ILE A 288 -14.44 -10.61 12.41
CA ILE A 288 -15.32 -9.71 13.17
C ILE A 288 -16.11 -10.50 14.23
N CYS A 289 -16.74 -11.61 13.84
CA CYS A 289 -17.49 -12.46 14.79
C CYS A 289 -16.61 -13.05 15.89
N ASP A 290 -15.35 -13.38 15.58
CA ASP A 290 -14.45 -14.03 16.53
C ASP A 290 -13.77 -13.05 17.50
N HIS A 291 -13.65 -11.76 17.14
CA HIS A 291 -12.80 -10.80 17.87
C HIS A 291 -13.48 -9.49 18.27
N ILE A 292 -14.56 -9.08 17.60
CA ILE A 292 -15.17 -7.75 17.77
C ILE A 292 -16.63 -7.85 18.24
N GLY A 293 -17.33 -8.93 17.85
CA GLY A 293 -18.71 -9.23 18.23
C GLY A 293 -18.91 -9.78 19.65
#